data_AF-A0A9E0PKJ6-F1
#
_entry.id   AF-A0A9E0PKJ6-F1
#
_cell.length_a   1.000
_cell.length_b   1.000
_cell.length_c   1.000
_cell.angle_alpha   90.00
_cell.angle_beta   90.00
_cell.angle_gamma   90.00
#
_symmetry.space_group_name_H-M   'P 1'
#
loop_
_entity.id
_entity.type
_entity.pdbx_description
1 polymer ?
#
loop_
_entity_poly.entity_id
_entity_poly.type
_entity_poly.pdbx_seq_one_letter_code
_entity_poly.pdbx_strand_id
1 'polypeptide(L)'
;MADKPTGDAPANNSARALDRGQVGDGQGKADLAQSLYSKPEDFRRTIGLAQNSADSMKAFDGTAGAPQLVTQLPADFRSIPEERRKEIAGMAGELLRPYTNKADANNRDADGKISFGEIGTIMDRIAKRPDLSELEKCRLWSDVRIGMGKMGLPIEDSDQVPKMIDSWHGKKDPWHALITLDDGYHGNRLINMTPEKATQAIIDHENGADNGHYPLWKQVGWQAAKIIRGVNQGDIESSEGQLKALRALRETGMFSDYAKEWKKQFVRSKSD
;
A
#
# COMPACT_ATOMS: atom_id res chain seq x y z
N MET A 1 15.30 23.93 -82.36
CA MET A 1 15.13 25.06 -81.43
C MET A 1 14.91 24.44 -80.05
N ALA A 2 16.00 24.01 -79.40
CA ALA A 2 16.84 24.74 -78.41
C ALA A 2 16.17 24.68 -77.01
N ASP A 3 16.74 24.17 -75.91
CA ASP A 3 18.13 23.78 -75.59
C ASP A 3 18.18 22.66 -74.53
N LYS A 4 19.35 22.00 -74.48
CA LYS A 4 19.87 20.88 -73.65
C LYS A 4 20.42 21.40 -72.28
N PRO A 5 21.14 20.63 -71.40
CA PRO A 5 21.17 19.17 -71.07
C PRO A 5 21.46 18.82 -69.56
N THR A 6 21.75 17.52 -69.31
CA THR A 6 22.64 16.91 -68.26
C THR A 6 22.18 16.91 -66.79
N GLY A 7 22.40 15.88 -65.97
CA GLY A 7 23.16 14.63 -66.13
C GLY A 7 23.08 13.77 -64.86
N ASP A 8 23.47 12.50 -65.05
CA ASP A 8 24.12 11.51 -64.16
C ASP A 8 23.65 11.24 -62.70
N ALA A 9 23.51 9.94 -62.46
CA ALA A 9 23.18 9.20 -61.23
C ALA A 9 24.34 9.16 -60.21
N PRO A 10 24.41 8.22 -59.24
CA PRO A 10 23.40 7.57 -58.39
C PRO A 10 23.75 7.72 -56.87
N ALA A 11 22.90 7.15 -56.01
CA ALA A 11 23.12 6.98 -54.57
C ALA A 11 24.36 6.11 -54.24
N ASN A 12 25.11 6.50 -53.20
CA ASN A 12 25.73 5.53 -52.30
C ASN A 12 25.97 6.10 -50.90
N ASN A 13 25.54 5.34 -49.90
CA ASN A 13 25.85 5.53 -48.50
C ASN A 13 27.30 5.14 -48.24
N SER A 14 28.06 5.96 -47.50
CA SER A 14 28.78 5.57 -46.28
C SER A 14 29.73 6.67 -45.80
N ALA A 15 29.66 6.93 -44.50
CA ALA A 15 30.70 7.48 -43.62
C ALA A 15 31.12 8.96 -43.76
N ARG A 16 30.68 9.79 -42.80
CA ARG A 16 31.62 10.60 -42.01
C ARG A 16 31.00 11.06 -40.69
N ALA A 17 31.86 11.06 -39.66
CA ALA A 17 31.60 11.44 -38.30
C ALA A 17 31.11 12.89 -38.16
N LEU A 18 30.14 13.10 -37.27
CA LEU A 18 29.85 14.38 -36.63
C LEU A 18 30.10 14.11 -35.14
N ASP A 19 31.30 14.40 -34.66
CA ASP A 19 31.75 15.72 -34.24
C ASP A 19 30.94 16.27 -33.07
N ARG A 20 31.68 16.47 -31.99
CA ARG A 20 31.20 16.76 -30.65
C ARG A 20 31.26 18.27 -30.51
N GLY A 21 30.14 18.96 -30.74
CA GLY A 21 30.07 20.38 -30.45
C GLY A 21 28.96 21.12 -31.15
N GLN A 22 27.73 20.98 -30.67
CA GLN A 22 26.78 22.09 -30.73
C GLN A 22 25.75 21.98 -29.61
N VAL A 23 25.99 22.81 -28.60
CA VAL A 23 25.04 23.23 -27.59
C VAL A 23 23.90 23.92 -28.32
N GLY A 24 22.71 23.33 -28.23
CA GLY A 24 21.47 23.86 -28.82
C GLY A 24 20.35 23.67 -27.82
N ASP A 25 20.07 24.75 -27.09
CA ASP A 25 19.05 24.88 -26.06
C ASP A 25 17.66 24.51 -26.61
N GLY A 26 16.95 23.59 -25.96
CA GLY A 26 15.50 23.45 -26.21
C GLY A 26 14.81 22.11 -25.95
N GLN A 27 15.51 20.99 -25.74
CA GLN A 27 14.87 19.66 -25.67
C GLN A 27 14.69 19.05 -24.27
N GLY A 28 14.99 19.77 -23.19
CA GLY A 28 14.92 19.21 -21.83
C GLY A 28 13.51 19.05 -21.22
N LYS A 29 12.48 19.71 -21.78
CA LYS A 29 11.13 19.71 -21.17
C LYS A 29 10.18 18.64 -21.72
N ALA A 30 10.35 18.26 -22.99
CA ALA A 30 9.52 17.21 -23.61
C ALA A 30 9.93 15.82 -23.12
N ASP A 31 11.24 15.56 -23.00
CA ASP A 31 11.75 14.26 -22.56
C ASP A 31 11.48 13.97 -21.08
N LEU A 32 11.44 14.98 -20.21
CA LEU A 32 11.13 14.78 -18.79
C LEU A 32 9.66 14.40 -18.59
N ALA A 33 8.74 15.06 -19.32
CA ALA A 33 7.32 14.72 -19.28
C ALA A 33 7.06 13.31 -19.82
N GLN A 34 7.83 12.87 -20.82
CA GLN A 34 7.68 11.54 -21.42
C GLN A 34 8.36 10.44 -20.58
N SER A 35 9.43 10.74 -19.84
CA SER A 35 10.08 9.82 -18.89
C SER A 35 9.33 9.67 -17.56
N LEU A 36 8.48 10.65 -17.19
CA LEU A 36 7.68 10.59 -15.96
C LEU A 36 6.57 9.53 -16.01
N TYR A 37 6.16 9.09 -17.19
CA TYR A 37 5.03 8.17 -17.38
C TYR A 37 5.39 6.77 -17.87
N SER A 38 6.68 6.48 -18.10
CA SER A 38 7.06 5.21 -18.73
C SER A 38 7.12 4.02 -17.75
N LYS A 39 7.54 4.21 -16.49
CA LYS A 39 7.60 3.14 -15.46
C LYS A 39 7.51 3.71 -14.04
N PRO A 40 6.91 2.99 -13.06
CA PRO A 40 6.90 3.40 -11.65
C PRO A 40 8.29 3.62 -11.06
N GLU A 41 9.31 2.89 -11.54
CA GLU A 41 10.70 3.07 -11.11
C GLU A 41 11.31 4.39 -11.60
N ASP A 42 10.90 4.88 -12.78
CA ASP A 42 11.34 6.16 -13.34
C ASP A 42 10.73 7.34 -12.57
N PHE A 43 9.49 7.20 -12.11
CA PHE A 43 8.84 8.17 -11.22
C PHE A 43 9.57 8.30 -9.88
N ARG A 44 9.91 7.17 -9.23
CA ARG A 44 10.68 7.20 -7.96
C ARG A 44 12.07 7.78 -8.13
N ARG A 45 12.75 7.45 -9.24
CA ARG A 45 14.08 8.01 -9.54
C ARG A 45 14.01 9.52 -9.74
N THR A 46 12.96 10.00 -10.40
CA THR A 46 12.75 11.42 -10.66
C THR A 46 12.39 12.20 -9.39
N ILE A 47 11.54 11.65 -8.51
CA ILE A 47 11.27 12.27 -7.20
C ILE A 47 12.49 12.22 -6.28
N GLY A 48 13.21 11.10 -6.24
CA GLY A 48 14.46 10.99 -5.47
C GLY A 48 15.53 11.97 -5.94
N LEU A 49 15.60 12.27 -7.24
CA LEU A 49 16.48 13.31 -7.78
C LEU A 49 15.98 14.72 -7.42
N ALA A 50 14.67 14.98 -7.49
CA ALA A 50 14.07 16.28 -7.14
C ALA A 50 14.15 16.62 -5.64
N GLN A 51 14.20 15.60 -4.76
CA GLN A 51 14.42 15.77 -3.32
C GLN A 51 15.87 16.06 -2.95
N ASN A 52 16.83 15.70 -3.81
CA ASN A 52 18.27 15.91 -3.58
C ASN A 52 18.80 17.22 -4.17
N SER A 53 18.00 17.95 -4.96
CA SER A 53 18.33 19.29 -5.44
C SER A 53 17.75 20.35 -4.50
N ALA A 54 18.62 20.97 -3.70
CA ALA A 54 18.27 21.97 -2.69
C ALA A 54 17.54 23.23 -3.24
N ASP A 55 17.53 23.45 -4.55
CA ASP A 55 16.99 24.67 -5.18
C ASP A 55 15.66 24.50 -5.93
N SER A 56 15.06 23.30 -6.02
CA SER A 56 13.86 23.08 -6.84
C SER A 56 12.51 23.10 -6.10
N MET A 57 12.47 23.38 -4.80
CA MET A 57 11.23 23.40 -4.00
C MET A 57 10.81 24.81 -3.53
N LYS A 58 10.79 25.77 -4.45
CA LYS A 58 10.10 27.06 -4.26
C LYS A 58 9.05 27.27 -5.33
N ALA A 59 7.92 26.57 -5.22
CA ALA A 59 6.62 27.06 -5.68
C ALA A 59 5.57 26.03 -5.32
N PHE A 60 4.74 26.31 -4.31
CA PHE A 60 3.33 25.93 -4.11
C PHE A 60 3.02 26.28 -2.65
N ASP A 61 2.47 27.48 -2.42
CA ASP A 61 1.95 28.12 -1.19
C ASP A 61 2.68 28.01 0.18
N GLY A 62 3.70 27.19 0.34
CA GLY A 62 4.70 27.26 1.40
C GLY A 62 4.30 26.71 2.78
N THR A 63 3.18 25.99 2.92
CA THR A 63 2.78 25.47 4.25
C THR A 63 2.86 23.95 4.41
N ALA A 64 2.83 23.19 3.32
CA ALA A 64 3.13 21.76 3.34
C ALA A 64 4.18 21.47 2.25
N GLY A 65 5.40 21.12 2.67
CA GLY A 65 6.45 20.69 1.75
C GLY A 65 6.02 19.47 0.92
N ALA A 66 6.79 19.11 -0.10
CA ALA A 66 6.53 17.91 -0.89
C ALA A 66 6.38 16.68 0.03
N PRO A 67 5.39 15.80 -0.21
CA PRO A 67 5.13 14.66 0.65
C PRO A 67 6.38 13.77 0.74
N GLN A 68 6.81 13.49 1.96
CA GLN A 68 7.91 12.57 2.23
C GLN A 68 7.40 11.14 2.05
N LEU A 69 7.78 10.52 0.93
CA LEU A 69 7.36 9.18 0.54
C LEU A 69 7.88 8.09 1.49
N VAL A 70 7.10 7.01 1.64
CA VAL A 70 7.59 5.76 2.23
C VAL A 70 8.46 5.04 1.20
N THR A 71 9.73 4.84 1.50
CA THR A 71 10.72 4.29 0.56
C THR A 71 10.96 2.80 0.72
N GLN A 72 10.62 2.20 1.87
CA GLN A 72 10.84 0.79 2.18
C GLN A 72 9.74 0.23 3.10
N LEU A 73 9.48 -1.08 2.96
CA LEU A 73 8.62 -1.87 3.85
C LEU A 73 9.42 -3.08 4.39
N PRO A 74 9.17 -3.55 5.64
CA PRO A 74 8.21 -3.01 6.60
C PRO A 74 8.60 -1.59 7.04
N ALA A 75 7.60 -0.76 7.35
CA ALA A 75 7.85 0.63 7.67
C ALA A 75 8.60 0.74 9.02
N ASP A 76 9.84 1.23 8.99
CA ASP A 76 10.60 1.47 10.21
C ASP A 76 10.21 2.82 10.81
N PHE A 77 9.38 2.78 11.85
CA PHE A 77 8.92 3.98 12.55
C PHE A 77 9.96 4.60 13.50
N ARG A 78 11.19 4.05 13.57
CA ARG A 78 12.24 4.55 14.48
C ARG A 78 12.70 5.97 14.16
N SER A 79 12.57 6.42 12.92
CA SER A 79 12.93 7.78 12.51
C SER A 79 11.95 8.85 12.99
N ILE A 80 10.72 8.48 13.39
CA ILE A 80 9.75 9.40 13.98
C ILE A 80 10.17 9.68 15.43
N PRO A 81 10.39 10.94 15.86
CA PRO A 81 10.74 11.27 17.24
C PRO A 81 9.72 10.74 18.27
N GLU A 82 10.17 10.43 19.49
CA GLU A 82 9.30 9.82 20.51
C GLU A 82 8.08 10.67 20.86
N GLU A 83 8.27 11.97 21.09
CA GLU A 83 7.16 12.89 21.38
C GLU A 83 6.16 12.92 20.23
N ARG A 84 6.64 12.91 18.98
CA ARG A 84 5.79 12.84 17.81
C ARG A 84 5.02 11.52 17.71
N ARG A 85 5.62 10.39 18.11
CA ARG A 85 4.90 9.10 18.21
C ARG A 85 3.81 9.15 19.29
N LYS A 86 4.01 9.84 20.40
CA LYS A 86 2.98 10.04 21.44
C LYS A 86 1.80 10.86 20.91
N GLU A 87 2.07 11.93 20.16
CA GLU A 87 1.02 12.71 19.47
C GLU A 87 0.21 11.84 18.50
N ILE A 88 0.90 11.04 17.66
CA ILE A 88 0.26 10.12 16.71
C ILE A 88 -0.61 9.08 17.43
N ALA A 89 -0.14 8.51 18.55
CA ALA A 89 -0.94 7.60 19.35
C ALA A 89 -2.20 8.30 19.92
N GLY A 90 -2.09 9.57 20.33
CA GLY A 90 -3.24 10.39 20.73
C GLY A 90 -4.25 10.59 19.59
N MET A 91 -3.75 10.85 18.38
CA MET A 91 -4.60 10.97 17.18
C MET A 91 -5.31 9.66 16.82
N ALA A 92 -4.66 8.50 17.04
CA ALA A 92 -5.31 7.20 16.89
C ALA A 92 -6.47 7.04 17.89
N GLY A 93 -6.25 7.45 19.14
CA GLY A 93 -7.30 7.50 20.16
C GLY A 93 -8.48 8.39 19.76
N GLU A 94 -8.22 9.57 19.21
CA GLU A 94 -9.27 10.47 18.71
C GLU A 94 -10.07 9.87 17.53
N LEU A 95 -9.41 9.18 16.61
CA LEU A 95 -10.09 8.46 15.51
C LEU A 95 -10.98 7.32 16.02
N LEU A 96 -10.59 6.68 17.11
CA LEU A 96 -11.31 5.56 17.71
C LEU A 96 -12.35 5.98 18.76
N ARG A 97 -12.31 7.22 19.25
CA ARG A 97 -13.23 7.76 20.27
C ARG A 97 -14.73 7.57 19.94
N PRO A 98 -15.20 7.67 18.69
CA PRO A 98 -16.60 7.36 18.37
C PRO A 98 -17.01 5.92 18.74
N TYR A 99 -16.05 5.00 18.80
CA TYR A 99 -16.23 3.58 19.08
C TYR A 99 -15.91 3.19 20.53
N THR A 100 -15.45 4.12 21.37
CA THR A 100 -15.14 3.86 22.78
C THR A 100 -16.36 3.95 23.69
N ASN A 101 -17.38 4.71 23.29
CA ASN A 101 -18.56 4.94 24.11
C ASN A 101 -19.66 3.97 23.71
N LYS A 102 -20.04 3.06 24.62
CA LYS A 102 -21.36 2.41 24.57
C LYS A 102 -22.40 3.55 24.65
N ALA A 103 -23.03 3.87 23.51
CA ALA A 103 -24.14 4.81 23.38
C ALA A 103 -24.07 6.04 24.31
N ASP A 104 -23.40 7.12 23.86
CA ASP A 104 -23.80 8.42 24.42
C ASP A 104 -25.23 8.73 23.96
N ALA A 105 -25.97 9.51 24.75
CA ALA A 105 -27.41 9.77 24.54
C ALA A 105 -27.74 10.47 23.20
N ASN A 106 -26.74 10.85 22.40
CA ASN A 106 -26.91 11.53 21.11
C ASN A 106 -26.42 10.70 19.92
N ASN A 107 -25.72 9.59 20.13
CA ASN A 107 -25.14 8.77 19.06
C ASN A 107 -26.02 7.54 18.79
N ARG A 108 -27.08 7.74 18.00
CA ARG A 108 -28.08 6.71 17.66
C ARG A 108 -27.49 5.46 16.96
N ASP A 109 -26.25 5.54 16.49
CA ASP A 109 -25.58 4.50 15.69
C ASP A 109 -24.37 3.87 16.41
N ALA A 110 -24.10 4.21 17.68
CA ALA A 110 -23.00 3.61 18.44
C ALA A 110 -23.40 2.23 18.99
N ASP A 111 -23.53 1.25 18.10
CA ASP A 111 -23.69 -0.16 18.49
C ASP A 111 -22.41 -0.76 19.12
N GLY A 112 -21.34 0.04 19.17
CA GLY A 112 -20.04 -0.30 19.72
C GLY A 112 -19.24 -1.21 18.79
N LYS A 113 -19.57 -1.25 17.49
CA LYS A 113 -18.87 -2.05 16.48
C LYS A 113 -18.30 -1.17 15.38
N ILE A 114 -17.47 -1.76 14.53
CA ILE A 114 -16.88 -1.08 13.36
C ILE A 114 -16.96 -1.97 12.13
N SER A 115 -17.44 -1.45 11.01
CA SER A 115 -17.50 -2.16 9.73
C SER A 115 -16.22 -2.00 8.89
N PHE A 116 -16.05 -2.81 7.84
CA PHE A 116 -14.90 -2.68 6.92
C PHE A 116 -14.94 -1.34 6.16
N GLY A 117 -16.11 -0.85 5.81
CA GLY A 117 -16.31 0.46 5.17
C GLY A 117 -15.95 1.62 6.09
N GLU A 118 -16.23 1.52 7.39
CA GLU A 118 -15.78 2.50 8.38
C GLU A 118 -14.27 2.46 8.60
N ILE A 119 -13.67 1.27 8.66
CA ILE A 119 -12.20 1.12 8.67
C ILE A 119 -11.58 1.81 7.45
N GLY A 120 -12.13 1.56 6.26
CA GLY A 120 -11.72 2.24 5.04
C GLY A 120 -11.88 3.77 5.12
N THR A 121 -12.93 4.25 5.77
CA THR A 121 -13.15 5.68 6.01
C THR A 121 -12.11 6.27 6.97
N ILE A 122 -11.69 5.53 7.99
CA ILE A 122 -10.58 5.95 8.86
C ILE A 122 -9.28 6.05 8.05
N MET A 123 -8.98 5.07 7.20
CA MET A 123 -7.81 5.16 6.30
C MET A 123 -7.88 6.38 5.38
N ASP A 124 -9.04 6.69 4.79
CA ASP A 124 -9.22 7.89 3.96
C ASP A 124 -8.98 9.18 4.77
N ARG A 125 -9.41 9.23 6.04
CA ARG A 125 -9.15 10.37 6.93
C ARG A 125 -7.66 10.52 7.20
N ILE A 126 -6.95 9.43 7.48
CA ILE A 126 -5.49 9.43 7.66
C ILE A 126 -4.78 9.91 6.39
N ALA A 127 -5.18 9.41 5.21
CA ALA A 127 -4.58 9.78 3.93
C ALA A 127 -4.66 11.30 3.65
N LYS A 128 -5.76 11.94 4.04
CA LYS A 128 -6.03 13.37 3.83
C LYS A 128 -5.35 14.31 4.83
N ARG A 129 -4.63 13.78 5.83
CA ARG A 129 -3.93 14.58 6.86
C ARG A 129 -2.74 15.33 6.22
N PRO A 130 -2.78 16.67 6.09
CA PRO A 130 -1.66 17.44 5.55
C PRO A 130 -0.56 17.68 6.58
N ASP A 131 -0.87 17.51 7.87
CA ASP A 131 0.03 17.67 9.01
C ASP A 131 0.94 16.46 9.26
N LEU A 132 0.80 15.40 8.45
CA LEU A 132 1.56 14.15 8.58
C LEU A 132 2.34 13.84 7.30
N SER A 133 3.59 13.41 7.46
CA SER A 133 4.34 12.70 6.42
C SER A 133 3.72 11.32 6.10
N GLU A 134 4.08 10.70 4.98
CA GLU A 134 3.53 9.38 4.63
C GLU A 134 3.96 8.30 5.62
N LEU A 135 5.17 8.40 6.21
CA LEU A 135 5.61 7.50 7.26
C LEU A 135 4.79 7.65 8.55
N GLU A 136 4.45 8.88 8.93
CA GLU A 136 3.58 9.14 10.10
C GLU A 136 2.14 8.70 9.86
N LYS A 137 1.62 8.80 8.64
CA LYS A 137 0.32 8.20 8.25
C LYS A 137 0.34 6.68 8.41
N CYS A 138 1.41 6.04 7.95
CA CYS A 138 1.62 4.60 8.13
C CYS A 138 1.68 4.19 9.61
N ARG A 139 2.34 5.02 10.43
CA ARG A 139 2.38 4.84 11.88
C ARG A 139 1.00 5.00 12.51
N LEU A 140 0.27 6.04 12.15
CA LEU A 140 -1.07 6.33 12.65
C LEU A 140 -2.02 5.17 12.35
N TRP A 141 -2.00 4.62 11.13
CA TRP A 141 -2.79 3.43 10.82
C TRP A 141 -2.42 2.22 11.69
N SER A 142 -1.13 1.99 11.92
CA SER A 142 -0.68 0.88 12.77
C SER A 142 -1.15 1.07 14.22
N ASP A 143 -1.09 2.29 14.76
CA ASP A 143 -1.60 2.62 16.10
C ASP A 143 -3.13 2.51 16.18
N VAL A 144 -3.87 2.88 15.11
CA VAL A 144 -5.33 2.65 15.01
C VAL A 144 -5.65 1.16 15.05
N ARG A 145 -4.98 0.34 14.23
CA ARG A 145 -5.17 -1.13 14.22
C ARG A 145 -4.92 -1.73 15.61
N ILE A 146 -3.81 -1.35 16.24
CA ILE A 146 -3.49 -1.79 17.61
C ILE A 146 -4.54 -1.32 18.62
N GLY A 147 -5.00 -0.08 18.50
CA GLY A 147 -6.03 0.52 19.35
C GLY A 147 -7.35 -0.24 19.29
N MET A 148 -7.83 -0.57 18.08
CA MET A 148 -9.04 -1.39 17.90
C MET A 148 -8.92 -2.72 18.65
N GLY A 149 -7.76 -3.40 18.54
CA GLY A 149 -7.51 -4.67 19.22
C GLY A 149 -7.48 -4.54 20.74
N LYS A 150 -6.83 -3.49 21.27
CA LYS A 150 -6.79 -3.22 22.72
C LYS A 150 -8.16 -2.89 23.31
N MET A 151 -9.02 -2.25 22.52
CA MET A 151 -10.40 -1.94 22.91
C MET A 151 -11.32 -3.17 22.88
N GLY A 152 -10.89 -4.27 22.24
CA GLY A 152 -11.75 -5.41 21.96
C GLY A 152 -12.92 -5.02 21.06
N LEU A 153 -12.70 -4.08 20.13
CA LEU A 153 -13.74 -3.53 19.28
C LEU A 153 -14.26 -4.63 18.34
N PRO A 154 -15.54 -5.00 18.40
CA PRO A 154 -16.13 -5.96 17.47
C PRO A 154 -16.11 -5.38 16.05
N ILE A 155 -15.60 -6.17 15.09
CA ILE A 155 -15.61 -5.79 13.68
C ILE A 155 -16.80 -6.50 13.00
N GLU A 156 -17.65 -5.73 12.34
CA GLU A 156 -18.71 -6.27 11.49
C GLU A 156 -18.19 -6.55 10.09
N ASP A 157 -18.40 -7.76 9.61
CA ASP A 157 -18.05 -8.20 8.25
C ASP A 157 -19.23 -8.07 7.27
N SER A 158 -20.30 -7.37 7.66
CA SER A 158 -21.54 -7.24 6.89
C SER A 158 -21.29 -6.65 5.50
N ASP A 159 -20.30 -5.76 5.39
CA ASP A 159 -19.83 -5.12 4.16
C ASP A 159 -18.48 -5.64 3.67
N GLN A 160 -17.93 -6.72 4.25
CA GLN A 160 -16.71 -7.37 3.78
C GLN A 160 -16.98 -8.20 2.52
N VAL A 161 -16.09 -8.13 1.53
CA VAL A 161 -16.16 -8.98 0.32
C VAL A 161 -16.24 -10.47 0.72
N PRO A 162 -17.23 -11.26 0.26
CA PRO A 162 -17.53 -12.59 0.82
C PRO A 162 -16.36 -13.59 0.78
N LYS A 163 -15.54 -13.56 -0.29
CA LYS A 163 -14.38 -14.45 -0.41
C LYS A 163 -13.24 -14.12 0.55
N MET A 164 -13.26 -12.94 1.15
CA MET A 164 -12.29 -12.50 2.16
C MET A 164 -12.73 -12.90 3.58
N ILE A 165 -13.91 -13.49 3.77
CA ILE A 165 -14.36 -13.93 5.10
C ILE A 165 -13.66 -15.25 5.43
N ASP A 166 -13.10 -15.36 6.63
CA ASP A 166 -12.44 -16.57 7.14
C ASP A 166 -13.37 -17.79 6.94
N SER A 167 -12.91 -18.79 6.20
CA SER A 167 -13.73 -19.96 5.86
C SER A 167 -13.82 -20.99 6.98
N TRP A 168 -12.94 -20.92 7.98
CA TRP A 168 -12.91 -21.80 9.15
C TRP A 168 -13.70 -21.23 10.33
N HIS A 169 -13.61 -19.92 10.56
CA HIS A 169 -14.24 -19.25 11.69
C HIS A 169 -15.41 -18.35 11.29
N GLY A 170 -15.59 -18.11 9.99
CA GLY A 170 -16.61 -17.19 9.48
C GLY A 170 -16.42 -15.80 10.07
N LYS A 171 -17.53 -15.18 10.44
CA LYS A 171 -17.59 -13.85 11.05
C LYS A 171 -16.89 -13.70 12.40
N LYS A 172 -16.30 -14.78 12.95
CA LYS A 172 -15.72 -14.82 14.30
C LYS A 172 -14.25 -14.42 14.37
N ASP A 173 -13.56 -14.34 13.23
CA ASP A 173 -12.19 -13.82 13.17
C ASP A 173 -12.01 -12.80 12.04
N PRO A 174 -12.57 -11.59 12.14
CA PRO A 174 -12.39 -10.54 11.14
C PRO A 174 -10.97 -9.92 11.17
N TRP A 175 -10.12 -10.28 12.13
CA TRP A 175 -8.80 -9.67 12.33
C TRP A 175 -7.76 -10.12 11.31
N HIS A 176 -7.95 -11.28 10.68
CA HIS A 176 -7.08 -11.79 9.62
C HIS A 176 -6.98 -10.80 8.44
N ALA A 177 -7.99 -9.95 8.26
CA ALA A 177 -8.04 -8.93 7.22
C ALA A 177 -7.40 -7.58 7.62
N LEU A 178 -6.70 -7.48 8.75
CA LEU A 178 -6.09 -6.23 9.24
C LEU A 178 -4.66 -6.41 9.77
N ILE A 179 -3.70 -5.73 9.13
CA ILE A 179 -2.29 -5.73 9.51
C ILE A 179 -1.81 -4.36 10.00
N THR A 180 -0.73 -4.36 10.78
CA THR A 180 0.12 -3.17 10.97
C THR A 180 1.11 -3.07 9.81
N LEU A 181 1.62 -1.87 9.50
CA LEU A 181 2.54 -1.72 8.36
C LEU A 181 3.99 -2.10 8.66
N ASP A 182 4.26 -2.45 9.91
CA ASP A 182 5.48 -3.12 10.36
C ASP A 182 5.31 -4.65 10.48
N ASP A 183 4.22 -5.22 9.94
CA ASP A 183 3.98 -6.66 9.96
C ASP A 183 5.12 -7.44 9.30
N GLY A 184 5.71 -8.37 10.07
CA GLY A 184 6.88 -9.13 9.65
C GLY A 184 6.58 -10.21 8.61
N TYR A 185 5.35 -10.71 8.52
CA TYR A 185 5.03 -11.75 7.55
C TYR A 185 4.73 -11.15 6.17
N HIS A 186 3.74 -10.27 6.09
CA HIS A 186 3.34 -9.62 4.84
C HIS A 186 4.37 -8.57 4.41
N GLY A 187 4.77 -7.69 5.35
CA GLY A 187 5.62 -6.53 5.07
C GLY A 187 7.10 -6.84 4.89
N ASN A 188 7.64 -7.95 5.44
CA ASN A 188 9.05 -8.34 5.29
C ASN A 188 9.25 -9.57 4.38
N ARG A 189 8.48 -10.65 4.59
CA ARG A 189 8.66 -11.90 3.81
C ARG A 189 7.93 -11.83 2.47
N LEU A 190 6.61 -11.65 2.47
CA LEU A 190 5.79 -11.84 1.26
C LEU A 190 5.97 -10.72 0.23
N ILE A 191 6.11 -9.46 0.66
CA ILE A 191 6.21 -8.32 -0.26
C ILE A 191 7.41 -8.42 -1.20
N ASN A 192 8.49 -9.06 -0.76
CA ASN A 192 9.74 -9.23 -1.50
C ASN A 192 9.71 -10.43 -2.45
N MET A 193 8.61 -11.19 -2.48
CA MET A 193 8.38 -12.28 -3.43
C MET A 193 7.61 -11.81 -4.66
N THR A 194 7.75 -12.55 -5.77
CA THR A 194 6.83 -12.41 -6.90
C THR A 194 5.40 -12.76 -6.46
N PRO A 195 4.35 -12.29 -7.14
CA PRO A 195 2.96 -12.62 -6.81
C PRO A 195 2.75 -14.13 -6.62
N GLU A 196 3.27 -14.94 -7.54
CA GLU A 196 3.08 -16.40 -7.56
C GLU A 196 3.76 -17.07 -6.36
N LYS A 197 4.99 -16.65 -6.04
CA LYS A 197 5.74 -17.17 -4.88
C LYS A 197 5.10 -16.74 -3.56
N ALA A 198 4.57 -15.53 -3.49
CA ALA A 198 3.85 -15.05 -2.31
C ALA A 198 2.55 -15.84 -2.11
N THR A 199 1.76 -16.04 -3.17
CA THR A 199 0.56 -16.88 -3.13
C THR A 199 0.89 -18.29 -2.66
N GLN A 200 1.95 -18.91 -3.21
CA GLN A 200 2.35 -20.24 -2.75
C GLN A 200 2.78 -20.24 -1.28
N ALA A 201 3.54 -19.23 -0.82
CA ALA A 201 3.94 -19.13 0.58
C ALA A 201 2.73 -18.93 1.52
N ILE A 202 1.72 -18.16 1.11
CA ILE A 202 0.45 -18.01 1.83
C ILE A 202 -0.27 -19.36 1.89
N ILE A 203 -0.41 -20.04 0.76
CA ILE A 203 -1.03 -21.37 0.69
C ILE A 203 -0.28 -22.35 1.60
N ASP A 204 1.05 -22.33 1.62
CA ASP A 204 1.88 -23.20 2.46
C ASP A 204 1.70 -22.88 3.96
N HIS A 205 1.63 -21.59 4.31
CA HIS A 205 1.32 -21.12 5.66
C HIS A 205 -0.06 -21.60 6.12
N GLU A 206 -1.09 -21.37 5.29
CA GLU A 206 -2.47 -21.84 5.49
C GLU A 206 -2.60 -23.36 5.34
N ASN A 207 -1.58 -24.05 4.84
CA ASN A 207 -1.47 -25.50 4.81
C ASN A 207 -0.63 -26.05 5.96
N GLY A 208 -0.23 -25.21 6.92
CA GLY A 208 0.51 -25.61 8.10
C GLY A 208 1.92 -26.12 7.78
N ALA A 209 2.46 -25.84 6.59
CA ALA A 209 3.82 -26.21 6.21
C ALA A 209 4.86 -25.48 7.08
N ASP A 210 4.51 -24.31 7.62
CA ASP A 210 5.33 -23.54 8.57
C ASP A 210 5.18 -24.04 10.03
N ASN A 211 4.37 -25.08 10.31
CA ASN A 211 4.08 -25.56 11.68
C ASN A 211 5.16 -26.45 12.31
N GLY A 212 6.34 -26.58 11.68
CA GLY A 212 7.47 -27.35 12.21
C GLY A 212 7.93 -26.94 13.62
N HIS A 213 7.49 -25.77 14.10
CA HIS A 213 7.80 -25.22 15.42
C HIS A 213 6.72 -25.45 16.50
N TYR A 214 5.54 -25.98 16.16
CA TYR A 214 4.47 -26.23 17.12
C TYR A 214 4.54 -27.64 17.75
N PRO A 215 4.06 -27.81 19.00
CA PRO A 215 3.92 -29.12 19.62
C PRO A 215 3.09 -30.08 18.75
N LEU A 216 3.46 -31.37 18.74
CA LEU A 216 2.86 -32.42 17.89
C LEU A 216 1.33 -32.48 17.98
N TRP A 217 0.75 -32.26 19.16
CA TRP A 217 -0.70 -32.27 19.37
C TRP A 217 -1.42 -31.12 18.64
N LYS A 218 -0.79 -29.94 18.51
CA LYS A 218 -1.32 -28.83 17.70
C LYS A 218 -1.24 -29.15 16.21
N GLN A 219 -0.14 -29.79 15.77
CA GLN A 219 0.00 -30.23 14.39
C GLN A 219 -1.08 -31.27 14.03
N VAL A 220 -1.34 -32.25 14.90
CA VAL A 220 -2.39 -33.27 14.69
C VAL A 220 -3.78 -32.63 14.67
N GLY A 221 -4.10 -31.74 15.63
CA GLY A 221 -5.37 -31.02 15.66
C GLY A 221 -5.59 -30.17 14.40
N TRP A 222 -4.53 -29.53 13.91
CA TRP A 222 -4.55 -28.72 12.69
C TRP A 222 -4.77 -29.59 11.43
N GLN A 223 -4.09 -30.74 11.30
CA GLN A 223 -4.31 -31.66 10.18
C GLN A 223 -5.72 -32.24 10.19
N ALA A 224 -6.27 -32.56 11.36
CA ALA A 224 -7.66 -33.01 11.49
C ALA A 224 -8.66 -31.92 11.08
N ALA A 225 -8.44 -30.67 11.51
CA ALA A 225 -9.25 -29.53 11.09
C ALA A 225 -9.21 -29.31 9.58
N LYS A 226 -8.02 -29.40 8.95
CA LYS A 226 -7.84 -29.30 7.50
C LYS A 226 -8.60 -30.38 6.73
N ILE A 227 -8.53 -31.65 7.18
CA ILE A 227 -9.26 -32.75 6.52
C ILE A 227 -10.77 -32.49 6.52
N ILE A 228 -11.28 -31.91 7.60
CA ILE A 228 -12.72 -31.65 7.77
C ILE A 228 -13.18 -30.38 7.05
N ARG A 229 -12.37 -29.31 7.09
CA ARG A 229 -12.77 -27.95 6.66
C ARG A 229 -12.10 -27.47 5.38
N GLY A 230 -11.11 -28.20 4.86
CA GLY A 230 -10.28 -27.75 3.75
C GLY A 230 -9.25 -26.69 4.17
N VAL A 231 -8.58 -26.10 3.17
CA VAL A 231 -7.66 -24.97 3.38
C VAL A 231 -8.46 -23.71 3.70
N ASN A 232 -7.94 -22.82 4.56
CA ASN A 232 -8.64 -21.59 4.88
C ASN A 232 -8.59 -20.59 3.70
N GLN A 233 -9.50 -20.74 2.75
CA GLN A 233 -9.51 -19.92 1.53
C GLN A 233 -9.72 -18.43 1.85
N GLY A 234 -10.48 -18.10 2.90
CA GLY A 234 -10.67 -16.73 3.37
C GLY A 234 -9.37 -16.05 3.77
N ASP A 235 -8.53 -16.74 4.54
CA ASP A 235 -7.22 -16.23 4.96
C ASP A 235 -6.27 -16.08 3.77
N ILE A 236 -6.30 -17.02 2.81
CA ILE A 236 -5.52 -16.89 1.56
C ILE A 236 -5.90 -15.60 0.83
N GLU A 237 -7.19 -15.42 0.54
CA GLU A 237 -7.70 -14.27 -0.22
C GLU A 237 -7.42 -12.95 0.52
N SER A 238 -7.59 -12.92 1.84
CA SER A 238 -7.28 -11.76 2.67
C SER A 238 -5.78 -11.44 2.70
N SER A 239 -4.90 -12.44 2.84
CA SER A 239 -3.45 -12.23 2.77
C SER A 239 -3.02 -11.71 1.40
N GLU A 240 -3.62 -12.20 0.31
CA GLU A 240 -3.38 -11.66 -1.03
C GLU A 240 -3.90 -10.23 -1.17
N GLY A 241 -5.07 -9.92 -0.60
CA GLY A 241 -5.65 -8.58 -0.56
C GLY A 241 -4.75 -7.59 0.18
N GLN A 242 -4.22 -7.99 1.34
CA GLN A 242 -3.24 -7.24 2.10
C GLN A 242 -1.97 -6.98 1.29
N LEU A 243 -1.48 -8.01 0.61
CA LEU A 243 -0.28 -7.90 -0.20
C LEU A 243 -0.45 -6.95 -1.40
N LYS A 244 -1.64 -6.90 -2.02
CA LYS A 244 -1.96 -5.91 -3.05
C LYS A 244 -1.92 -4.48 -2.50
N ALA A 245 -2.52 -4.24 -1.32
CA ALA A 245 -2.49 -2.94 -0.68
C ALA A 245 -1.06 -2.50 -0.29
N LEU A 246 -0.28 -3.40 0.30
CA LEU A 246 1.13 -3.15 0.62
C LEU A 246 1.97 -2.89 -0.63
N ARG A 247 1.69 -3.58 -1.75
CA ARG A 247 2.39 -3.34 -3.02
C ARG A 247 2.00 -1.98 -3.63
N ALA A 248 0.76 -1.52 -3.47
CA ALA A 248 0.36 -0.17 -3.86
C ALA A 248 1.14 0.90 -3.07
N LEU A 249 1.28 0.72 -1.74
CA LEU A 249 2.15 1.55 -0.91
C LEU A 249 3.62 1.47 -1.37
N ARG A 250 4.08 0.24 -1.57
CA ARG A 250 5.24 -0.18 -2.37
C ARG A 250 5.54 0.82 -3.47
N GLU A 251 4.58 0.84 -4.39
CA GLU A 251 4.68 1.42 -5.71
C GLU A 251 4.90 2.93 -5.67
N THR A 252 4.08 3.63 -4.89
CA THR A 252 3.99 5.09 -4.91
C THR A 252 4.63 5.77 -3.69
N GLY A 253 4.81 5.02 -2.60
CA GLY A 253 5.21 5.56 -1.30
C GLY A 253 4.11 6.34 -0.57
N MET A 254 2.87 6.31 -1.07
CA MET A 254 1.74 7.09 -0.56
C MET A 254 0.74 6.21 0.20
N PHE A 255 0.39 6.61 1.42
CA PHE A 255 -0.63 5.93 2.24
C PHE A 255 -2.02 5.98 1.59
N SER A 256 -2.32 7.00 0.78
CA SER A 256 -3.58 7.07 0.03
C SER A 256 -3.78 5.89 -0.93
N ASP A 257 -2.70 5.39 -1.54
CA ASP A 257 -2.79 4.26 -2.48
C ASP A 257 -2.94 2.93 -1.75
N TYR A 258 -2.30 2.80 -0.58
CA TYR A 258 -2.60 1.71 0.36
C TYR A 258 -4.09 1.68 0.72
N ALA A 259 -4.64 2.81 1.18
CA ALA A 259 -6.02 2.92 1.62
C ALA A 259 -7.01 2.59 0.48
N LYS A 260 -6.75 3.14 -0.72
CA LYS A 260 -7.57 2.91 -1.90
C LYS A 260 -7.58 1.43 -2.32
N GLU A 261 -6.40 0.80 -2.40
CA GLU A 261 -6.32 -0.60 -2.80
C GLU A 261 -6.88 -1.52 -1.71
N TRP A 262 -6.63 -1.24 -0.43
CA TRP A 262 -7.24 -2.00 0.67
C TRP A 262 -8.77 -1.98 0.58
N LYS A 263 -9.39 -0.81 0.44
CA LYS A 263 -10.85 -0.71 0.30
C LYS A 263 -11.38 -1.50 -0.89
N LYS A 264 -10.68 -1.46 -2.02
CA LYS A 264 -11.04 -2.22 -3.23
C LYS A 264 -10.99 -3.74 -3.00
N GLN A 265 -10.09 -4.24 -2.16
CA GLN A 265 -9.98 -5.68 -1.87
C GLN A 265 -11.01 -6.13 -0.82
N PHE A 266 -11.27 -5.31 0.21
CA PHE A 266 -11.97 -5.76 1.40
C PHE A 266 -13.41 -5.27 1.54
N VAL A 267 -13.80 -4.15 0.92
CA VAL A 267 -15.13 -3.57 1.07
C VAL A 267 -15.97 -3.89 -0.17
N ARG A 268 -17.19 -4.44 0.03
CA ARG A 268 -18.13 -4.66 -1.08
C ARG A 268 -18.44 -3.34 -1.78
N SER A 269 -18.42 -3.36 -3.11
CA SER A 269 -19.04 -2.29 -3.88
C SER A 269 -20.53 -2.24 -3.53
N LYS A 270 -21.10 -1.04 -3.39
CA LYS A 270 -22.55 -0.84 -3.16
C LYS A 270 -23.43 -1.26 -4.36
N SER A 271 -22.92 -2.11 -5.24
CA SER A 271 -23.42 -2.37 -6.59
C SER A 271 -23.67 -3.86 -6.86
N ASP A 272 -23.91 -4.66 -5.83
CA ASP A 272 -24.32 -6.06 -5.95
C ASP A 272 -25.70 -6.28 -5.33
#